data_AF-A0A6P0Y5Q4-F1
#
_entry.id   AF-A0A6P0Y5Q4-F1
#
_cell.length_a   1.000
_cell.length_b   1.000
_cell.length_c   1.000
_cell.angle_alpha   90.00
_cell.angle_beta   90.00
_cell.angle_gamma   90.00
#
_symmetry.space_group_name_H-M   'P 1'
#
loop_
_entity.id
_entity.type
_entity.pdbx_description
1 polymer ?
#
loop_
_entity_poly.entity_id
_entity_poly.type
_entity_poly.pdbx_seq_one_letter_code
_entity_poly.pdbx_strand_id
1 'polypeptide(L)'
;MALSKTTVPEEIYESSLIVGATNVPDVLDIMQVKPGTLIVDDSGPHCFSVEETIQRFQEREDILFSEGGMLRSPFPIKTTVYLPPSLEKIMNNAQKAAVFNSNPFNIMGCVFSSLLSSQFEQLEPTVGICDGEQSQLHYQILQELEFEAGDLHCEHYVLPAKSIANFRQRFGFAYGKSYG
;
A
#
# COMPACT_ATOMS: atom_id res chain seq x y z
N MET A 1 2.21 -9.21 26.07
CA MET A 1 3.03 -9.16 24.84
C MET A 1 3.09 -10.56 24.28
N ALA A 2 2.31 -10.85 23.25
CA ALA A 2 2.49 -12.08 22.48
C ALA A 2 3.67 -11.85 21.53
N LEU A 3 4.72 -12.66 21.63
CA LEU A 3 5.78 -12.70 20.62
C LEU A 3 5.14 -13.24 19.35
N SER A 4 4.96 -12.40 18.33
CA SER A 4 4.53 -12.87 17.01
C SER A 4 5.60 -13.83 16.49
N LYS A 5 5.16 -14.98 15.97
CA LYS A 5 6.06 -15.89 15.27
C LYS A 5 6.71 -15.13 14.11
N THR A 6 7.96 -15.43 13.81
CA THR A 6 8.71 -14.85 12.69
C THR A 6 8.27 -15.42 11.34
N THR A 7 7.18 -16.20 11.30
CA THR A 7 6.65 -16.85 10.11
C THR A 7 5.13 -16.81 10.14
N VAL A 8 4.52 -16.71 8.96
CA VAL A 8 3.08 -16.88 8.79
C VAL A 8 2.67 -18.37 8.82
N PRO A 9 1.40 -18.69 9.13
CA PRO A 9 0.86 -20.05 8.96
C PRO A 9 0.91 -20.50 7.49
N GLU A 10 1.04 -21.81 7.24
CA GLU A 10 1.13 -22.36 5.87
C GLU A 10 -0.11 -22.03 5.02
N GLU A 11 -1.28 -21.92 5.65
CA GLU A 11 -2.55 -21.60 5.01
C GLU A 11 -2.54 -20.22 4.32
N ILE A 12 -1.67 -19.29 4.75
CA ILE A 12 -1.51 -17.99 4.10
C ILE A 12 -1.03 -18.16 2.66
N TYR A 13 -0.15 -19.13 2.39
CA TYR A 13 0.36 -19.40 1.04
C TYR A 13 -0.71 -19.98 0.10
N GLU A 14 -1.84 -20.43 0.62
CA GLU A 14 -2.98 -20.89 -0.17
C GLU A 14 -3.86 -19.74 -0.68
N SER A 15 -3.66 -18.52 -0.17
CA SER A 15 -4.51 -17.35 -0.44
C SER A 15 -4.24 -16.72 -1.80
N SER A 16 -5.29 -16.19 -2.45
CA SER A 16 -5.18 -15.39 -3.68
C SER A 16 -5.08 -13.88 -3.42
N LEU A 17 -5.35 -13.44 -2.19
CA LEU A 17 -5.16 -12.08 -1.71
C LEU A 17 -4.54 -12.15 -0.31
N ILE A 18 -3.44 -11.45 -0.11
CA ILE A 18 -2.75 -11.33 1.17
C ILE A 18 -2.71 -9.85 1.53
N VAL A 19 -3.18 -9.51 2.74
CA VAL A 19 -3.07 -8.14 3.28
C VAL A 19 -2.14 -8.17 4.49
N GLY A 20 -0.97 -7.55 4.35
CA GLY A 20 -0.01 -7.35 5.43
C GLY A 20 -0.37 -6.09 6.21
N ALA A 21 -0.44 -6.19 7.53
CA ALA A 21 -0.61 -5.07 8.45
C ALA A 21 0.08 -5.41 9.78
N THR A 22 1.36 -5.76 9.70
CA THR A 22 2.17 -6.23 10.82
C THR A 22 3.27 -5.23 11.16
N ASN A 23 3.85 -5.36 12.36
CA ASN A 23 5.04 -4.63 12.77
C ASN A 23 6.30 -5.50 12.76
N VAL A 24 6.22 -6.69 12.16
CA VAL A 24 7.32 -7.65 12.08
C VAL A 24 7.78 -7.77 10.62
N PRO A 25 9.06 -7.49 10.34
CA PRO A 25 9.59 -7.58 8.98
C PRO A 25 9.65 -9.02 8.49
N ASP A 26 9.59 -9.21 7.17
CA ASP A 26 9.97 -10.44 6.47
C ASP A 26 9.29 -11.73 6.96
N VAL A 27 8.06 -11.63 7.47
CA VAL A 27 7.28 -12.79 7.94
C VAL A 27 6.68 -13.61 6.80
N LEU A 28 6.50 -12.99 5.63
CA LEU A 28 5.97 -13.59 4.41
C LEU A 28 7.11 -13.90 3.44
N ASP A 29 7.45 -15.19 3.33
CA ASP A 29 8.34 -15.66 2.27
C ASP A 29 7.67 -15.49 0.89
N ILE A 30 8.12 -14.50 0.12
CA ILE A 30 7.53 -14.19 -1.17
C ILE A 30 7.67 -15.34 -2.16
N MET A 31 8.67 -16.22 -2.02
CA MET A 31 8.93 -17.30 -2.97
C MET A 31 7.94 -18.47 -2.84
N GLN A 32 7.28 -18.58 -1.68
CA GLN A 32 6.23 -19.57 -1.43
C GLN A 32 4.84 -19.08 -1.85
N VAL A 33 4.65 -17.77 -2.08
CA VAL A 33 3.38 -17.22 -2.53
C VAL A 33 2.98 -17.80 -3.89
N LYS A 34 1.72 -18.18 -4.03
CA LYS A 34 1.20 -18.77 -5.28
C LYS A 34 1.20 -17.78 -6.44
N PRO A 35 1.49 -18.24 -7.67
CA PRO A 35 1.19 -17.48 -8.88
C PRO A 35 -0.29 -17.07 -8.92
N GLY A 36 -0.57 -15.84 -9.35
CA GLY A 36 -1.90 -15.24 -9.38
C GLY A 36 -2.32 -14.52 -8.09
N THR A 37 -1.43 -14.43 -7.10
CA THR A 37 -1.73 -13.77 -5.81
C THR A 37 -1.55 -12.25 -5.90
N LEU A 38 -2.47 -11.54 -5.24
CA LEU A 38 -2.37 -10.11 -4.97
C LEU A 38 -1.89 -9.89 -3.54
N ILE A 39 -0.96 -8.98 -3.33
CA ILE A 39 -0.39 -8.64 -2.03
C ILE A 39 -0.57 -7.15 -1.79
N VAL A 40 -1.14 -6.77 -0.64
CA VAL A 40 -1.24 -5.38 -0.21
C VAL A 40 -0.57 -5.27 1.15
N ASP A 41 0.48 -4.47 1.27
CA ASP A 41 1.27 -4.38 2.50
C ASP A 41 1.19 -2.98 3.11
N ASP A 42 0.46 -2.87 4.23
CA ASP A 42 0.34 -1.68 5.08
C ASP A 42 1.25 -1.81 6.33
N SER A 43 2.27 -2.66 6.25
CA SER A 43 3.21 -2.90 7.35
C SER A 43 4.32 -1.85 7.37
N GLY A 44 4.81 -1.55 8.57
CA GLY A 44 6.00 -0.73 8.77
C GLY A 44 6.90 -1.36 9.83
N PRO A 45 7.99 -2.05 9.46
CA PRO A 45 8.55 -2.31 8.11
C PRO A 45 7.77 -3.35 7.28
N HIS A 46 8.13 -3.51 6.00
CA HIS A 46 7.47 -4.44 5.06
C HIS A 46 7.42 -5.89 5.56
N CYS A 47 6.30 -6.58 5.29
CA CYS A 47 6.13 -7.97 5.73
C CYS A 47 6.85 -9.01 4.86
N PHE A 48 7.50 -8.58 3.78
CA PHE A 48 8.28 -9.41 2.84
C PHE A 48 9.55 -8.66 2.40
N SER A 49 10.50 -9.40 1.81
CA SER A 49 11.68 -8.81 1.17
C SER A 49 11.28 -8.07 -0.12
N VAL A 50 11.40 -6.74 -0.11
CA VAL A 50 11.08 -5.89 -1.27
C VAL A 50 11.95 -6.25 -2.47
N GLU A 51 13.24 -6.51 -2.25
CA GLU A 51 14.19 -6.88 -3.30
C GLU A 51 13.79 -8.18 -4.00
N GLU A 52 13.54 -9.24 -3.23
CA GLU A 52 13.13 -10.55 -3.76
C GLU A 52 11.78 -10.45 -4.47
N THR A 53 10.87 -9.64 -3.95
CA THR A 53 9.53 -9.44 -4.53
C THR A 53 9.61 -8.75 -5.88
N ILE A 54 10.37 -7.67 -5.98
CA ILE A 54 10.61 -6.96 -7.24
C ILE A 54 11.31 -7.88 -8.24
N GLN A 55 12.34 -8.61 -7.80
CA GLN A 55 13.05 -9.55 -8.67
C GLN A 55 12.11 -10.64 -9.21
N ARG A 56 11.34 -11.30 -8.34
CA ARG A 56 10.35 -12.31 -8.74
C ARG A 56 9.36 -11.73 -9.74
N PHE A 57 8.83 -10.55 -9.48
CA PHE A 57 7.88 -9.91 -10.37
C PHE A 57 8.47 -9.62 -11.76
N GLN A 58 9.70 -9.10 -11.82
CA GLN A 58 10.39 -8.83 -13.09
C GLN A 58 10.66 -10.10 -13.88
N GLU A 59 10.97 -11.22 -13.21
CA GLU A 59 11.26 -12.50 -13.84
C GLU A 59 10.00 -13.25 -14.29
N ARG A 60 8.94 -13.20 -13.48
CA ARG A 60 7.81 -14.13 -13.60
C ARG A 60 6.49 -13.46 -13.92
N GLU A 61 6.32 -12.18 -13.60
CA GLU A 61 5.07 -11.41 -13.69
C GLU A 61 3.86 -12.22 -13.16
N ASP A 62 4.08 -12.97 -12.08
CA ASP A 62 3.15 -13.97 -11.56
C ASP A 62 2.51 -13.59 -10.23
N ILE A 63 2.83 -12.42 -9.69
CA ILE A 63 2.20 -11.82 -8.52
C ILE A 63 1.93 -10.34 -8.80
N LEU A 64 0.98 -9.74 -8.09
CA LEU A 64 0.89 -8.29 -7.96
C LEU A 64 1.10 -7.92 -6.51
N PHE A 65 1.77 -6.80 -6.27
CA PHE A 65 2.01 -6.28 -4.94
C PHE A 65 1.87 -4.76 -4.93
N SER A 66 1.50 -4.22 -3.78
CA SER A 66 1.42 -2.78 -3.54
C SER A 66 1.57 -2.50 -2.05
N GLU A 67 2.03 -1.30 -1.72
CA GLU A 67 1.80 -0.69 -0.43
C GLU A 67 0.30 -0.46 -0.21
N GLY A 68 -0.13 -0.73 1.01
CA GLY A 68 -1.42 -0.32 1.55
C GLY A 68 -1.37 1.14 2.02
N GLY A 69 -2.55 1.68 2.35
CA GLY A 69 -2.64 2.99 2.99
C GLY A 69 -2.39 4.20 2.08
N MET A 70 -1.83 4.06 0.87
CA MET A 70 -1.64 5.18 -0.04
C MET A 70 -2.92 5.58 -0.78
N LEU A 71 -3.24 6.87 -0.76
CA LEU A 71 -4.36 7.46 -1.50
C LEU A 71 -3.87 8.41 -2.59
N ARG A 72 -4.58 8.44 -3.72
CA ARG A 72 -4.35 9.37 -4.82
C ARG A 72 -5.45 10.44 -4.85
N SER A 73 -5.02 11.69 -4.67
CA SER A 73 -5.85 12.88 -4.78
C SER A 73 -6.13 13.22 -6.25
N PRO A 74 -7.33 13.74 -6.59
CA PRO A 74 -7.61 14.27 -7.93
C PRO A 74 -6.84 15.58 -8.22
N PHE A 75 -6.35 16.26 -7.18
CA PHE A 75 -5.61 17.52 -7.28
C PHE A 75 -4.24 17.43 -6.59
N PRO A 76 -3.21 18.14 -7.07
CA PRO A 76 -1.91 18.14 -6.43
C PRO A 76 -1.97 18.78 -5.03
N ILE A 77 -1.40 18.09 -4.05
CA ILE A 77 -1.27 18.52 -2.65
C ILE A 77 0.06 19.27 -2.50
N LYS A 78 0.00 20.49 -1.95
CA LYS A 78 1.20 21.26 -1.64
C LYS A 78 1.74 20.86 -0.27
N THR A 79 2.84 20.13 -0.27
CA THR A 79 3.53 19.70 0.97
C THR A 79 4.63 20.70 1.36
N THR A 80 4.67 21.06 2.63
CA THR A 80 5.80 21.80 3.22
C THR A 80 6.56 20.86 4.14
N VAL A 81 7.82 20.60 3.82
CA VAL A 81 8.70 19.76 4.65
C VAL A 81 9.66 20.66 5.42
N TYR A 82 9.69 20.52 6.75
CA TYR A 82 10.73 21.10 7.58
C TYR A 82 11.81 20.04 7.86
N LEU A 83 13.02 20.27 7.35
CA LEU A 83 14.17 19.42 7.62
C LEU A 83 15.06 20.09 8.68
N PRO A 84 15.16 19.53 9.91
CA PRO A 84 16.05 20.09 10.92
C PRO A 84 17.51 20.11 10.46
N PRO A 85 18.30 21.17 10.73
CA PRO A 85 19.69 21.28 10.27
C PRO A 85 20.60 20.13 10.72
N SER A 86 20.31 19.51 11.88
CA SER A 86 21.04 18.33 12.36
C SER A 86 20.79 17.11 11.47
N LEU A 87 19.56 16.92 11.01
CA LEU A 87 19.17 15.81 10.15
C LEU A 87 19.69 16.02 8.72
N GLU A 88 19.63 17.26 8.21
CA GLU A 88 20.15 17.60 6.89
C GLU A 88 21.65 17.27 6.73
N LYS A 89 22.44 17.41 7.79
CA LYS A 89 23.89 17.13 7.79
C LYS A 89 24.22 15.64 7.72
N ILE A 90 23.34 14.77 8.22
CA ILE A 90 23.57 13.32 8.25
C ILE A 90 22.91 12.59 7.09
N MET A 91 22.01 13.25 6.36
CA MET A 91 21.36 12.68 5.18
C MET A 91 22.24 12.81 3.94
N ASN A 92 22.31 11.71 3.17
CA ASN A 92 22.87 11.74 1.82
C ASN A 92 21.86 12.34 0.82
N ASN A 93 22.33 12.62 -0.41
CA ASN A 93 21.49 13.24 -1.44
C ASN A 93 20.26 12.41 -1.83
N ALA A 94 20.37 11.07 -1.82
CA ALA A 94 19.25 10.19 -2.15
C ALA A 94 18.17 10.25 -1.06
N GLN A 95 18.57 10.23 0.22
CA GLN A 95 17.65 10.40 1.35
C GLN A 95 16.96 11.76 1.31
N LYS A 96 17.70 12.84 0.98
CA LYS A 96 17.10 14.17 0.81
C LYS A 96 16.09 14.17 -0.34
N ALA A 97 16.46 13.60 -1.49
CA ALA A 97 15.56 13.48 -2.62
C ALA A 97 14.29 12.70 -2.27
N ALA A 98 14.39 11.59 -1.53
CA ALA A 98 13.23 10.81 -1.09
C ALA A 98 12.27 11.63 -0.21
N VAL A 99 12.79 12.53 0.63
CA VAL A 99 11.97 13.41 1.48
C VAL A 99 11.28 14.53 0.69
N PHE A 100 11.95 15.11 -0.33
CA PHE A 100 11.42 16.28 -1.05
C PHE A 100 10.69 15.94 -2.36
N ASN A 101 10.95 14.79 -2.98
CA ASN A 101 10.35 14.36 -4.25
C ASN A 101 9.19 13.38 -4.04
N SER A 102 8.30 13.68 -3.09
CA SER A 102 7.03 12.95 -2.96
C SER A 102 6.13 13.24 -4.16
N ASN A 103 5.41 12.23 -4.66
CA ASN A 103 4.38 12.43 -5.67
C ASN A 103 3.30 13.39 -5.10
N PRO A 104 3.07 14.58 -5.72
CA PRO A 104 2.15 15.57 -5.18
C PRO A 104 0.68 15.11 -5.19
N PHE A 105 0.35 14.04 -5.91
CA PHE A 105 -1.00 13.48 -5.89
C PHE A 105 -1.17 12.43 -4.79
N ASN A 106 -0.13 12.05 -4.07
CA ASN A 106 -0.19 10.95 -3.11
C ASN A 106 -0.20 11.48 -1.67
N ILE A 107 -1.00 10.82 -0.83
CA ILE A 107 -1.01 11.04 0.61
C ILE A 107 -1.29 9.72 1.35
N MET A 108 -0.57 9.50 2.45
CA MET A 108 -0.87 8.36 3.32
C MET A 108 -2.21 8.55 4.02
N GLY A 109 -3.05 7.53 3.99
CA GLY A 109 -4.39 7.51 4.59
C GLY A 109 -4.36 7.76 6.09
N CYS A 110 -3.32 7.30 6.79
CA CYS A 110 -3.13 7.61 8.22
C CYS A 110 -2.95 9.11 8.47
N VAL A 111 -2.20 9.82 7.61
CA VAL A 111 -2.05 11.28 7.69
C VAL A 111 -3.37 11.96 7.31
N PHE A 112 -3.97 11.53 6.20
CA PHE A 112 -5.17 12.18 5.67
C PHE A 112 -6.41 11.99 6.55
N SER A 113 -6.53 10.84 7.24
CA SER A 113 -7.63 10.56 8.17
C SER A 113 -7.77 11.63 9.26
N SER A 114 -6.64 12.10 9.81
CA SER A 114 -6.66 13.17 10.81
C SER A 114 -7.21 14.48 10.25
N LEU A 115 -6.86 14.83 9.00
CA LEU A 115 -7.40 16.00 8.33
C LEU A 115 -8.91 15.85 8.08
N LEU A 116 -9.35 14.69 7.57
CA LEU A 116 -10.77 14.42 7.33
C LEU A 116 -11.60 14.55 8.62
N SER A 117 -11.17 13.92 9.71
CA SER A 117 -11.85 14.03 11.02
C SER A 117 -11.87 15.44 11.59
N SER A 118 -10.96 16.33 11.16
CA SER A 118 -10.96 17.74 11.57
C SER A 118 -11.89 18.63 10.74
N GLN A 119 -12.24 18.20 9.52
CA GLN A 119 -13.03 19.00 8.56
C GLN A 119 -14.49 18.55 8.50
N PHE A 120 -14.76 17.27 8.74
CA PHE A 120 -16.10 16.70 8.64
C PHE A 120 -16.59 16.29 10.03
N GLU A 121 -17.62 16.99 10.55
CA GLU A 121 -18.17 16.75 11.91
C GLU A 121 -18.67 15.32 12.13
N GLN A 122 -19.05 14.62 11.05
CA GLN A 122 -19.52 13.24 11.06
C GLN A 122 -18.39 12.19 11.18
N LEU A 123 -17.13 12.60 11.08
CA LEU A 123 -15.97 11.72 11.22
C LEU A 123 -15.32 11.90 12.57
N GLU A 124 -15.26 10.82 13.33
CA GLU A 124 -14.55 10.83 14.62
C GLU A 124 -13.06 10.51 14.41
N PRO A 125 -12.15 11.15 15.18
CA PRO A 125 -10.75 10.73 15.22
C PRO A 125 -10.65 9.26 15.63
N THR A 126 -9.92 8.46 14.85
CA THR A 126 -9.72 7.04 15.18
C THR A 126 -8.81 6.89 16.40
N VAL A 127 -9.35 6.37 17.49
CA VAL A 127 -8.61 6.07 18.72
C VAL A 127 -8.78 4.59 19.07
N GLY A 128 -7.68 3.84 19.10
CA GLY A 128 -7.71 2.40 19.36
C GLY A 128 -8.05 1.60 18.10
N ILE A 129 -8.92 0.59 18.24
CA ILE A 129 -9.29 -0.28 17.12
C ILE A 129 -10.21 0.50 16.17
N CYS A 130 -9.94 0.38 14.88
CA CYS A 130 -10.76 1.02 13.85
C CYS A 130 -12.18 0.45 13.84
N ASP A 131 -13.18 1.34 13.87
CA ASP A 131 -14.59 0.98 13.80
C ASP A 131 -15.04 0.82 12.33
N GLY A 132 -15.88 -0.18 12.06
CA GLY A 132 -16.31 -0.51 10.70
C GLY A 132 -17.26 0.53 10.11
N GLU A 133 -18.14 1.13 10.92
CA GLU A 133 -19.06 2.17 10.45
C GLU A 133 -18.29 3.46 10.15
N GLN A 134 -17.37 3.86 11.02
CA GLN A 134 -16.47 4.99 10.77
C GLN A 134 -15.59 4.75 9.54
N SER A 135 -15.09 3.52 9.32
CA SER A 135 -14.33 3.17 8.11
C SER A 135 -15.16 3.36 6.84
N GLN A 136 -16.42 2.93 6.88
CA GLN A 136 -17.34 3.08 5.75
C GLN A 136 -17.65 4.55 5.45
N LEU A 137 -17.83 5.38 6.49
CA LEU A 137 -18.03 6.83 6.34
C LEU A 137 -16.80 7.52 5.74
N HIS A 138 -15.59 7.17 6.22
CA HIS A 138 -14.35 7.66 5.61
C HIS A 138 -14.28 7.30 4.12
N TYR A 139 -14.59 6.05 3.78
CA TYR A 139 -14.60 5.60 2.39
C TYR A 139 -15.60 6.38 1.52
N GLN A 140 -16.81 6.63 2.02
CA GLN A 140 -17.81 7.43 1.30
C GLN A 140 -17.33 8.87 1.04
N ILE A 141 -16.76 9.53 2.05
CA ILE A 141 -16.20 10.88 1.89
C ILE A 141 -15.04 10.87 0.88
N LEU A 142 -14.18 9.86 0.90
CA LEU A 142 -13.11 9.72 -0.10
C LEU A 142 -13.68 9.61 -1.52
N GLN A 143 -14.77 8.86 -1.72
CA GLN A 143 -15.44 8.76 -3.02
C GLN A 143 -16.06 10.11 -3.44
N GLU A 144 -16.70 10.84 -2.53
CA GLU A 144 -17.27 12.17 -2.80
C GLU A 144 -16.21 13.21 -3.15
N LEU A 145 -15.02 13.08 -2.56
CA LEU A 145 -13.85 13.91 -2.84
C LEU A 145 -13.04 13.43 -4.06
N GLU A 146 -13.52 12.40 -4.77
CA GLU A 146 -12.87 11.81 -5.95
C GLU A 146 -11.44 11.28 -5.70
N PHE A 147 -11.15 10.85 -4.46
CA PHE A 147 -9.90 10.16 -4.15
C PHE A 147 -9.94 8.72 -4.65
N GLU A 148 -8.80 8.27 -5.16
CA GLU A 148 -8.59 6.91 -5.65
C GLU A 148 -7.54 6.19 -4.79
N ALA A 149 -7.42 4.88 -5.00
CA ALA A 149 -6.27 4.14 -4.46
C ALA A 149 -4.97 4.62 -5.13
N GLY A 150 -3.86 4.56 -4.39
CA GLY A 150 -2.53 4.78 -4.96
C GLY A 150 -2.21 3.82 -6.11
N ASP A 151 -1.20 4.17 -6.91
CA ASP A 151 -0.67 3.28 -7.94
C ASP A 151 -0.16 1.97 -7.29
N LEU A 152 -0.10 0.87 -8.04
CA LEU A 152 0.56 -0.35 -7.55
C LEU A 152 2.06 -0.09 -7.45
N HIS A 153 2.56 0.08 -6.23
CA HIS A 153 3.96 0.42 -5.98
C HIS A 153 4.45 -0.15 -4.64
N CYS A 154 5.76 -0.31 -4.52
CA CYS A 154 6.44 -0.60 -3.27
C CYS A 154 7.74 0.19 -3.23
N GLU A 155 7.92 0.96 -2.17
CA GLU A 155 8.95 1.98 -2.03
C GLU A 155 9.03 2.88 -3.28
N HIS A 156 10.14 2.84 -4.00
CA HIS A 156 10.37 3.63 -5.21
C HIS A 156 9.96 2.90 -6.50
N TYR A 157 9.52 1.65 -6.41
CA TYR A 157 9.19 0.81 -7.56
C TYR A 157 7.69 0.84 -7.85
N VAL A 158 7.31 1.53 -8.93
CA VAL A 158 5.94 1.49 -9.47
C VAL A 158 5.85 0.36 -10.49
N LEU A 159 4.86 -0.53 -10.33
CA LEU A 159 4.67 -1.66 -11.23
C LEU A 159 4.32 -1.16 -12.65
N PRO A 160 5.03 -1.59 -13.71
CA PRO A 160 4.74 -1.17 -15.07
C PRO A 160 3.35 -1.63 -15.54
N ALA A 161 2.60 -0.73 -16.18
CA ALA A 161 1.26 -1.01 -16.69
C ALA A 161 1.21 -2.24 -17.63
N LYS A 162 2.26 -2.46 -18.41
CA LYS A 162 2.39 -3.64 -19.29
C LYS A 162 2.46 -4.94 -18.49
N SER A 163 3.27 -4.99 -17.44
CA SER A 163 3.41 -6.16 -16.58
C SER A 163 2.14 -6.43 -15.78
N ILE A 164 1.45 -5.37 -15.32
CA ILE A 164 0.12 -5.49 -14.71
C ILE A 164 -0.89 -6.08 -15.71
N ALA A 165 -0.87 -5.64 -16.96
CA ALA A 165 -1.74 -6.18 -18.00
C ALA A 165 -1.43 -7.65 -18.31
N ASN A 166 -0.15 -8.03 -18.36
CA ASN A 166 0.29 -9.42 -18.56
C ASN A 166 -0.19 -10.33 -17.41
N PHE A 167 -0.05 -9.87 -16.16
CA PHE A 167 -0.59 -10.58 -15.00
C PHE A 167 -2.11 -10.76 -15.14
N ARG A 168 -2.86 -9.68 -15.42
CA ARG A 168 -4.32 -9.75 -15.60
C ARG A 168 -4.73 -10.66 -16.75
N GLN A 169 -3.97 -10.72 -17.84
CA GLN A 169 -4.26 -11.64 -18.94
C GLN A 169 -4.10 -13.11 -18.52
N ARG A 170 -3.13 -13.41 -17.65
CA ARG A 170 -2.82 -14.77 -17.21
C ARG A 170 -3.70 -15.25 -16.07
N PHE A 171 -4.01 -14.35 -15.13
CA PHE A 171 -4.65 -14.69 -13.85
C PHE A 171 -5.99 -13.96 -13.61
N GLY A 172 -6.31 -12.95 -14.42
CA GLY A 172 -7.59 -12.26 -14.34
C GLY A 172 -8.71 -13.14 -14.90
N PHE A 173 -9.74 -13.38 -14.09
CA PHE A 173 -10.93 -14.07 -14.56
C PHE A 173 -11.68 -13.22 -15.60
N ALA A 174 -12.06 -13.83 -16.72
CA ALA A 174 -12.99 -13.23 -17.66
C ALA A 174 -14.40 -13.20 -17.05
N TYR A 175 -14.70 -12.19 -16.23
CA TYR A 175 -16.09 -11.84 -15.93
C TYR A 175 -16.69 -11.17 -17.17
N GLY A 176 -17.26 -11.98 -18.07
CA GLY A 176 -17.85 -11.47 -19.31
C GLY A 176 -18.20 -12.52 -20.36
N LYS A 177 -18.97 -13.55 -19.99
CA LYS A 177 -19.97 -14.07 -20.94
C LYS A 177 -21.30 -13.46 -20.55
N SER A 178 -21.83 -12.67 -21.48
CA SER A 178 -23.18 -12.11 -21.49
C SER A 178 -24.22 -13.15 -21.07
N TYR A 179 -25.02 -12.83 -20.05
CA TYR A 179 -26.36 -13.40 -19.96
C TYR A 179 -27.18 -12.76 -21.10
N GLY A 180 -27.61 -13.60 -22.04
CA GLY A 180 -28.55 -13.22 -23.09
C GLY A 180 -29.98 -13.10 -22.59
#